data_AF-A0A8S1EP29-F1
#
_entry.id   AF-A0A8S1EP29-F1
#
_cell.length_a   1.000
_cell.length_b   1.000
_cell.length_c   1.000
_cell.angle_alpha   90.00
_cell.angle_beta   90.00
_cell.angle_gamma   90.00
#
_symmetry.space_group_name_H-M   'P 1'
#
loop_
_entity.id
_entity.type
_entity.pdbx_description
1 polymer ?
#
loop_
_entity_poly.entity_id
_entity_poly.type
_entity_poly.pdbx_seq_one_letter_code
_entity_poly.pdbx_strand_id
1 'polypeptide(L)'
;MADAEKDMDTSMGEGGNGSIEVAAIQEILADCGVEEYDPRVVGMLMDAQYALTVKVLEMANGLAKHNGKAMIEEEDVQTASDILGVLKSTIPDRQKMIQMANDKNLQPLPQIRHNYGLKLPNDRFCQLQPNVLFKSEDHDAIMPQIVNTMPLSEPNEGMIRPDQVSNILKRRGDEDDFDN
;
A
#
# COMPACT_ATOMS: atom_id res chain seq x y z
N MET A 1 -51.83 -22.86 -17.97
CA MET A 1 -51.19 -22.38 -16.72
C MET A 1 -50.24 -23.49 -16.32
N ALA A 2 -49.02 -23.48 -16.85
CA ALA A 2 -47.88 -22.68 -16.35
C ALA A 2 -47.20 -23.49 -15.23
N ASP A 3 -45.93 -23.91 -15.28
CA ASP A 3 -44.81 -23.62 -16.16
C ASP A 3 -43.86 -24.83 -16.17
N ALA A 4 -43.18 -25.04 -17.30
CA ALA A 4 -42.07 -25.97 -17.43
C ALA A 4 -40.78 -25.18 -17.18
N GLU A 5 -40.17 -25.34 -16.02
CA GLU A 5 -38.83 -24.82 -15.75
C GLU A 5 -37.81 -25.69 -16.49
N LYS A 6 -37.38 -25.16 -17.63
CA LYS A 6 -36.24 -25.64 -18.40
C LYS A 6 -35.02 -24.92 -17.83
N ASP A 7 -34.34 -25.57 -16.89
CA ASP A 7 -33.03 -25.13 -16.45
C ASP A 7 -32.05 -25.23 -17.63
N MET A 8 -31.74 -24.04 -18.15
CA MET A 8 -30.74 -23.80 -19.16
C MET A 8 -29.40 -23.71 -18.42
N ASP A 9 -28.85 -24.86 -18.05
CA ASP A 9 -27.48 -24.91 -17.56
C ASP A 9 -26.53 -24.62 -18.73
N THR A 10 -26.08 -23.36 -18.73
CA THR A 10 -24.77 -22.89 -19.12
C THR A 10 -23.96 -23.90 -19.92
N SER A 11 -24.06 -23.81 -21.24
CA SER A 11 -23.00 -24.32 -22.10
C SER A 11 -21.71 -23.62 -21.66
N MET A 12 -20.87 -24.32 -20.89
CA MET A 12 -19.48 -23.96 -20.75
C MET A 12 -18.96 -23.84 -22.17
N GLY A 13 -18.63 -22.61 -22.55
CA GLY A 13 -18.01 -22.36 -23.83
C GLY A 13 -16.78 -23.25 -23.92
N GLU A 14 -16.78 -24.17 -24.88
CA GLU A 14 -15.56 -24.68 -25.48
C GLU A 14 -14.82 -23.48 -26.08
N GLY A 15 -14.14 -22.72 -25.21
CA GLY A 15 -13.07 -21.81 -25.58
C GLY A 15 -11.93 -22.70 -26.01
N GLY A 16 -11.92 -23.03 -27.31
CA GLY A 16 -11.01 -23.98 -27.92
C GLY A 16 -9.57 -23.74 -27.47
N ASN A 17 -8.88 -24.83 -27.13
CA ASN A 17 -7.47 -24.94 -26.79
C ASN A 17 -6.74 -23.58 -26.83
N GLY A 18 -6.80 -22.86 -25.71
CA GLY A 18 -5.97 -21.68 -25.53
C GLY A 18 -4.52 -22.04 -25.86
N SER A 19 -3.75 -21.04 -26.33
CA SER A 19 -2.32 -21.16 -26.60
C SER A 19 -1.63 -22.00 -25.51
N ILE A 20 -0.64 -22.82 -25.87
CA ILE A 20 0.07 -23.70 -24.91
C ILE A 20 0.53 -22.92 -23.65
N GLU A 21 0.94 -21.67 -23.84
CA GLU A 21 1.37 -20.75 -22.77
C GLU A 21 0.23 -20.36 -21.81
N VAL A 22 -0.98 -20.20 -22.33
CA VAL A 22 -2.19 -19.94 -21.53
C VAL A 22 -2.48 -21.14 -20.63
N ALA A 23 -2.41 -22.36 -21.20
CA ALA A 23 -2.61 -23.58 -20.43
C ALA A 23 -1.54 -23.76 -19.34
N ALA A 24 -0.27 -23.47 -19.65
CA ALA A 24 0.82 -23.55 -18.67
C ALA A 24 0.64 -22.56 -17.51
N ILE A 25 0.18 -21.33 -17.78
CA ILE A 25 -0.09 -20.35 -16.72
C ILE A 25 -1.27 -20.80 -15.84
N GLN A 26 -2.30 -21.40 -16.43
CA GLN A 26 -3.44 -21.93 -15.68
C GLN A 26 -3.02 -23.10 -14.77
N GLU A 27 -2.14 -23.98 -15.26
CA GLU A 27 -1.55 -25.07 -14.47
C GLU A 27 -0.74 -24.52 -13.29
N ILE A 28 0.09 -23.49 -13.51
CA ILE A 28 0.85 -22.83 -12.43
C ILE A 28 -0.09 -22.23 -11.37
N LEU A 29 -1.18 -21.58 -11.79
CA LEU A 29 -2.16 -21.01 -10.86
C LEU A 29 -2.88 -22.10 -10.04
N ALA A 30 -3.18 -23.24 -10.67
CA ALA A 30 -3.75 -24.40 -10.00
C ALA A 30 -2.78 -25.02 -8.98
N ASP A 31 -1.49 -25.16 -9.33
CA ASP A 31 -0.43 -25.63 -8.43
C ASP A 31 -0.22 -24.69 -7.24
N CYS A 32 -0.43 -23.39 -7.43
CA CYS A 32 -0.44 -22.39 -6.36
C CYS A 32 -1.70 -22.43 -5.48
N GLY A 33 -2.71 -23.24 -5.82
CA GLY A 33 -3.98 -23.33 -5.09
C GLY A 33 -4.93 -22.15 -5.32
N VAL A 34 -4.80 -21.44 -6.46
CA VAL A 34 -5.68 -20.33 -6.83
C VAL A 34 -6.79 -20.84 -7.74
N GLU A 35 -7.96 -21.10 -7.16
CA GLU A 35 -9.11 -21.70 -7.87
C GLU A 35 -10.00 -20.67 -8.60
N GLU A 36 -10.03 -19.41 -8.13
CA GLU A 36 -10.85 -18.35 -8.71
C GLU A 36 -9.98 -17.13 -9.07
N TYR A 37 -9.93 -16.79 -10.35
CA TYR A 37 -9.21 -15.63 -10.86
C TYR A 37 -9.94 -15.00 -12.06
N ASP A 38 -9.74 -13.69 -12.25
CA ASP A 38 -10.22 -13.00 -13.46
C ASP A 38 -9.42 -13.49 -14.68
N PRO A 39 -10.06 -13.88 -15.79
CA PRO A 39 -9.37 -14.30 -17.02
C PRO A 39 -8.28 -13.34 -17.51
N ARG A 40 -8.39 -12.04 -17.22
CA ARG A 40 -7.37 -11.04 -17.57
C ARG A 40 -6.02 -11.25 -16.87
N VAL A 41 -6.01 -11.90 -15.71
CA VAL A 41 -4.78 -12.18 -14.95
C VAL A 41 -3.83 -13.07 -15.76
N VAL A 42 -4.36 -14.01 -16.53
CA VAL A 42 -3.55 -14.91 -17.35
C VAL A 42 -2.77 -14.12 -18.40
N GLY A 43 -3.43 -13.17 -19.08
CA GLY A 43 -2.77 -12.28 -20.03
C GLY A 43 -1.72 -11.37 -19.36
N MET A 44 -2.05 -10.80 -18.21
CA MET A 44 -1.12 -9.96 -17.45
C MET A 44 0.13 -10.74 -16.99
N LEU A 45 -0.03 -11.99 -16.59
CA LEU A 45 1.08 -12.84 -16.14
C LEU A 45 1.97 -13.25 -17.32
N MET A 46 1.37 -13.52 -18.48
CA MET A 46 2.10 -13.76 -19.73
C MET A 46 2.94 -12.55 -20.15
N ASP A 47 2.34 -11.35 -20.12
CA ASP A 47 3.04 -10.09 -20.40
C ASP A 47 4.19 -9.86 -19.41
N ALA A 48 3.96 -10.14 -18.12
CA ALA A 48 4.97 -10.02 -17.08
C ALA A 48 6.15 -10.98 -17.31
N GLN A 49 5.86 -12.24 -17.67
CA GLN A 49 6.90 -13.25 -17.96
C GLN A 49 7.71 -12.86 -19.20
N TYR A 50 7.07 -12.37 -20.25
CA TYR A 50 7.75 -11.87 -21.44
C TYR A 50 8.66 -10.67 -21.10
N ALA A 51 8.12 -9.65 -20.42
CA ALA A 51 8.86 -8.46 -20.03
C ALA A 51 10.07 -8.79 -19.13
N LEU A 52 9.90 -9.73 -18.19
CA LEU A 52 10.96 -10.20 -17.31
C LEU A 52 12.05 -10.93 -18.10
N THR A 53 11.68 -11.83 -19.00
CA THR A 53 12.63 -12.60 -19.82
C THR A 53 13.44 -11.68 -20.73
N VAL A 54 12.79 -10.71 -21.38
CA VAL A 54 13.46 -9.69 -22.20
C VAL A 54 14.47 -8.90 -21.35
N LYS A 55 14.07 -8.47 -20.15
CA LYS A 55 14.95 -7.72 -19.24
C LYS A 55 16.17 -8.53 -18.78
N VAL A 56 15.99 -9.82 -18.49
CA VAL A 56 17.10 -10.72 -18.14
C VAL A 56 18.05 -10.91 -19.33
N LEU A 57 17.52 -11.14 -20.53
CA LEU A 57 18.33 -11.33 -21.73
C LEU A 57 19.07 -10.06 -22.16
N GLU A 58 18.46 -8.88 -21.99
CA GLU A 58 19.12 -7.61 -22.27
C GLU A 58 20.33 -7.40 -21.35
N MET A 59 20.17 -7.69 -20.06
CA MET A 59 21.27 -7.66 -19.10
C MET A 59 22.35 -8.71 -19.40
N ALA A 60 21.96 -9.95 -19.69
CA ALA A 60 22.88 -11.02 -20.05
C ALA A 60 23.69 -10.69 -21.32
N ASN A 61 23.05 -10.09 -22.33
CA ASN A 61 23.73 -9.61 -23.54
C ASN A 61 24.75 -8.49 -23.23
N GLY A 62 24.43 -7.59 -22.28
CA GLY A 62 25.38 -6.60 -21.78
C GLY A 62 26.61 -7.23 -21.12
N LEU A 63 26.40 -8.29 -20.32
CA LEU A 63 27.47 -9.05 -19.66
C LEU A 63 28.34 -9.82 -20.66
N ALA A 64 27.72 -10.51 -21.63
CA ALA A 64 28.45 -11.23 -22.68
C ALA A 64 29.35 -10.29 -23.50
N LYS A 65 28.82 -9.12 -23.89
CA LYS A 65 29.59 -8.08 -24.59
C LYS A 65 30.74 -7.52 -23.75
N HIS A 66 30.53 -7.32 -22.45
CA HIS A 66 31.58 -6.89 -21.52
C HIS A 66 32.73 -7.90 -21.47
N ASN A 67 32.41 -9.20 -21.55
CA ASN A 67 33.38 -10.29 -21.56
C ASN A 67 33.94 -10.60 -22.96
N GLY A 68 33.59 -9.80 -23.99
CA GLY A 68 34.04 -10.00 -25.37
C GLY A 68 33.45 -11.25 -26.05
N LYS A 69 32.43 -11.87 -25.48
CA LYS A 69 31.73 -13.04 -26.02
C LYS A 69 30.64 -12.58 -26.99
N ALA A 70 30.49 -13.28 -28.12
CA ALA A 70 29.45 -13.00 -29.13
C ALA A 70 28.15 -13.78 -28.87
N MET A 71 28.21 -14.80 -28.02
CA MET A 71 27.08 -15.65 -27.63
C MET A 71 26.84 -15.50 -26.13
N ILE A 72 25.56 -15.57 -25.74
CA ILE A 72 25.15 -15.55 -24.34
C ILE A 72 25.35 -16.95 -23.76
N GLU A 73 26.07 -17.05 -22.64
CA GLU A 73 26.28 -18.31 -21.92
C GLU A 73 25.38 -18.40 -20.67
N GLU A 74 25.28 -19.59 -20.09
CA GLU A 74 24.50 -19.85 -18.87
C GLU A 74 24.96 -18.96 -17.71
N GLU A 75 26.28 -18.74 -17.58
CA GLU A 75 26.87 -17.87 -16.55
C GLU A 75 26.35 -16.42 -16.65
N ASP A 76 26.18 -15.92 -17.88
CA ASP A 76 25.70 -14.56 -18.12
C ASP A 76 24.22 -14.42 -17.70
N VAL A 77 23.41 -15.44 -17.96
CA VAL A 77 21.98 -15.47 -17.57
C VAL A 77 21.83 -15.61 -16.05
N GLN A 78 22.62 -16.48 -15.41
CA GLN A 78 22.61 -16.65 -13.96
C GLN A 78 23.00 -15.34 -13.26
N THR A 79 24.08 -14.72 -13.71
CA THR A 79 24.56 -13.44 -13.16
C THR A 79 23.53 -12.33 -13.39
N ALA A 80 22.93 -12.25 -14.57
CA ALA A 80 21.87 -11.28 -14.87
C ALA A 80 20.66 -11.46 -13.93
N SER A 81 20.23 -12.71 -13.72
CA SER A 81 19.12 -13.05 -12.80
C SER A 81 19.41 -12.61 -11.37
N ASP A 82 20.63 -12.83 -10.88
CA ASP A 82 21.06 -12.45 -9.53
C ASP A 82 21.14 -10.93 -9.35
N ILE A 83 21.61 -10.20 -10.36
CA ILE A 83 21.66 -8.73 -10.36
C ILE A 83 20.23 -8.16 -10.33
N LEU A 84 19.35 -8.68 -11.20
CA LEU A 84 17.95 -8.27 -11.30
C LEU A 84 17.13 -8.69 -10.07
N GLY A 85 17.60 -9.67 -9.31
CA GLY A 85 16.92 -10.19 -8.13
C GLY A 85 15.63 -10.93 -8.46
N VAL A 86 15.56 -11.56 -9.64
CA VAL A 86 14.34 -12.24 -10.14
C VAL A 86 13.85 -13.31 -9.17
N LEU A 87 14.78 -14.07 -8.58
CA LEU A 87 14.50 -15.14 -7.62
C LEU A 87 14.72 -14.73 -6.17
N LYS A 88 15.02 -13.44 -5.92
CA LYS A 88 15.28 -12.98 -4.55
C LYS A 88 13.94 -12.81 -3.84
N SER A 89 13.68 -13.72 -2.90
CA SER A 89 12.58 -13.56 -1.97
C SER A 89 12.81 -12.32 -1.10
N THR A 90 11.77 -11.49 -0.97
CA THR A 90 11.79 -10.29 -0.13
C THR A 90 11.66 -10.61 1.36
N ILE A 91 11.68 -11.90 1.74
CA ILE A 91 11.62 -12.32 3.13
C ILE A 91 12.80 -11.68 3.87
N PRO A 92 12.53 -10.78 4.83
CA PRO A 92 13.59 -10.10 5.55
C PRO A 92 14.36 -11.11 6.38
N ASP A 93 15.69 -11.08 6.28
CA ASP A 93 16.57 -11.93 7.07
C ASP A 93 16.23 -11.81 8.57
N ARG A 94 15.94 -12.96 9.19
CA ARG A 94 15.59 -13.06 10.61
C ARG A 94 16.66 -12.43 11.50
N GLN A 95 17.94 -12.56 11.15
CA GLN A 95 19.02 -11.97 11.94
C GLN A 95 18.94 -10.45 11.92
N LYS A 96 18.71 -9.86 10.74
CA LYS A 96 18.50 -8.42 10.59
C LYS A 96 17.28 -7.94 11.39
N MET A 97 16.18 -8.71 11.39
CA MET A 97 14.99 -8.36 12.18
C MET A 97 15.26 -8.37 13.68
N ILE A 98 15.98 -9.38 14.18
CA ILE A 98 16.35 -9.48 15.60
C ILE A 98 17.26 -8.33 16.00
N GLN A 99 18.23 -7.98 15.15
CA GLN A 99 19.12 -6.84 15.41
C GLN A 99 18.31 -5.54 15.52
N MET A 100 17.44 -5.25 14.56
CA MET A 100 16.58 -4.05 14.60
C MET A 100 15.66 -4.06 15.83
N ALA A 101 15.12 -5.22 16.21
CA ALA A 101 14.28 -5.36 17.39
C ALA A 101 15.07 -5.07 18.69
N ASN A 102 16.28 -5.59 18.82
CA ASN A 102 17.15 -5.30 19.97
C ASN A 102 17.45 -3.80 20.06
N ASP A 103 17.83 -3.16 18.95
CA ASP A 103 18.13 -1.73 18.92
C ASP A 103 16.93 -0.87 19.35
N LYS A 104 15.72 -1.25 18.92
CA LYS A 104 14.48 -0.55 19.30
C LYS A 104 14.07 -0.83 20.75
N ASN A 105 14.23 -2.07 21.21
CA ASN A 105 13.83 -2.50 22.56
C ASN A 105 14.77 -1.98 23.67
N LEU A 106 15.96 -1.47 23.31
CA LEU A 106 16.84 -0.77 24.25
C LEU A 106 16.22 0.54 24.78
N GLN A 107 15.28 1.15 24.06
CA GLN A 107 14.61 2.36 24.52
C GLN A 107 13.50 1.99 25.52
N PRO A 108 13.58 2.44 26.79
CA PRO A 108 12.56 2.13 27.78
C PRO A 108 11.22 2.78 27.37
N LEU A 109 10.13 2.15 27.79
CA LEU A 109 8.79 2.66 27.51
C LEU A 109 8.60 4.06 28.14
N PRO A 110 7.99 5.02 27.43
CA PRO A 110 7.66 6.32 27.99
C PRO A 110 6.71 6.18 29.18
N GLN A 111 6.87 7.03 30.20
CA GLN A 111 5.98 7.06 31.36
C GLN A 111 4.52 7.33 30.93
N ILE A 112 3.62 6.46 31.37
CA ILE A 112 2.17 6.57 31.15
C ILE A 112 1.60 7.50 32.25
N ARG A 113 0.79 8.49 31.87
CA ARG A 113 0.09 9.37 32.86
C ARG A 113 -1.16 8.66 33.38
N HIS A 114 -1.49 8.86 34.66
CA HIS A 114 -2.68 8.28 35.33
C HIS A 114 -4.03 8.89 34.89
N ASN A 115 -4.06 9.69 33.82
CA ASN A 115 -5.29 10.25 33.30
C ASN A 115 -5.90 9.24 32.31
N TYR A 116 -7.16 8.88 32.52
CA TYR A 116 -7.90 8.02 31.60
C TYR A 116 -8.10 8.74 30.25
N GLY A 117 -7.68 8.13 29.14
CA GLY A 117 -7.91 8.66 27.78
C GLY A 117 -6.77 8.41 26.80
N LEU A 118 -7.01 8.74 25.52
CA LEU A 118 -6.00 8.66 24.46
C LEU A 118 -5.04 9.85 24.54
N LYS A 119 -3.73 9.57 24.57
CA LYS A 119 -2.70 10.61 24.47
C LYS A 119 -2.43 10.93 23.01
N LEU A 120 -2.95 12.06 22.54
CA LEU A 120 -2.56 12.61 21.24
C LEU A 120 -1.11 13.14 21.32
N PRO A 121 -0.36 13.08 20.21
CA PRO A 121 0.86 13.87 20.02
C PRO A 121 0.58 15.38 20.24
N ASN A 122 1.63 16.21 20.29
CA ASN A 122 1.43 17.66 20.29
C ASN A 122 0.58 18.06 19.06
N ASP A 123 -0.26 19.09 19.20
CA ASP A 123 -1.13 19.64 18.16
C ASP A 123 -0.43 19.81 16.80
N ARG A 124 0.84 20.24 16.82
CA ARG A 124 1.69 20.38 15.61
C ARG A 124 2.04 19.08 14.90
N PHE A 125 1.93 17.95 15.59
CA PHE A 125 2.09 16.60 15.03
C PHE A 125 0.74 15.91 14.80
N CYS A 126 -0.37 16.61 15.04
CA CYS A 126 -1.70 16.15 14.71
C CYS A 126 -2.15 16.80 13.40
N GLN A 127 -2.75 16.01 12.50
CA GLN A 127 -3.31 16.52 11.24
C GLN A 127 -4.66 17.21 11.48
N LEU A 128 -4.63 18.37 12.14
CA LEU A 128 -5.82 19.12 12.54
C LEU A 128 -6.13 20.29 11.60
N GLN A 129 -5.17 20.69 10.77
CA GLN A 129 -5.39 21.74 9.78
C GLN A 129 -6.01 21.17 8.51
N PRO A 130 -6.94 21.91 7.86
CA PRO A 130 -7.48 21.51 6.58
C PRO A 130 -6.36 21.46 5.53
N ASN A 131 -6.11 20.28 4.97
CA ASN A 131 -5.12 20.06 3.91
C ASN A 131 -5.53 20.69 2.55
N VAL A 132 -6.77 21.17 2.44
CA VAL A 132 -7.32 21.83 1.25
C VAL A 132 -8.17 23.02 1.67
N LEU A 133 -7.97 24.15 1.00
CA LEU A 133 -8.83 25.33 1.10
C LEU A 133 -9.45 25.55 -0.28
N PHE A 134 -10.78 25.55 -0.34
CA PHE A 134 -11.49 25.89 -1.56
C PHE A 134 -11.34 27.39 -1.81
N LYS A 135 -10.67 27.76 -2.91
CA LYS A 135 -10.63 29.14 -3.41
C LYS A 135 -11.71 29.27 -4.48
N SER A 136 -12.80 29.96 -4.17
CA SER A 136 -13.76 30.41 -5.19
C SER A 136 -13.13 31.54 -6.02
N GLU A 137 -13.35 31.54 -7.34
CA GLU A 137 -12.74 32.49 -8.29
C GLU A 137 -13.18 33.96 -8.09
N ASP A 138 -14.13 34.24 -7.20
CA ASP A 138 -14.62 35.60 -6.94
C ASP A 138 -13.70 36.47 -6.05
N HIS A 139 -12.53 35.95 -5.64
CA HIS A 139 -11.61 36.66 -4.74
C HIS A 139 -10.21 36.91 -5.34
N ASP A 140 -10.16 37.31 -6.61
CA ASP A 140 -8.94 37.86 -7.24
C ASP A 140 -8.77 39.37 -7.05
N ALA A 141 -9.49 39.97 -6.09
CA ALA A 141 -9.17 41.29 -5.57
C ALA A 141 -8.61 41.16 -4.15
N ILE A 142 -7.38 41.68 -3.98
CA ILE A 142 -6.60 41.77 -2.74
C ILE A 142 -5.74 40.52 -2.50
N MET A 143 -4.54 40.51 -3.09
CA MET A 143 -3.40 39.82 -2.50
C MET A 143 -3.13 40.42 -1.13
N PRO A 144 -3.15 39.67 -0.01
CA PRO A 144 -2.25 39.98 1.06
C PRO A 144 -0.85 39.55 0.58
N GLN A 145 0.03 40.53 0.48
CA GLN A 145 1.47 40.27 0.46
C GLN A 145 1.77 39.24 1.55
N ILE A 146 2.55 38.21 1.23
CA ILE A 146 3.19 37.35 2.24
C ILE A 146 4.24 38.23 2.93
N VAL A 147 3.78 39.16 3.75
CA VAL A 147 4.57 39.82 4.78
C VAL A 147 4.33 39.05 6.05
N ASN A 148 5.43 38.62 6.64
CA ASN A 148 5.52 37.84 7.86
C ASN A 148 5.14 38.71 9.08
N THR A 149 3.93 39.24 9.10
CA THR A 149 3.39 40.02 10.20
C THR A 149 2.03 39.44 10.54
N MET A 150 1.97 38.69 11.64
CA MET A 150 0.71 38.23 12.23
C MET A 150 -0.20 39.45 12.46
N PRO A 151 -1.37 39.55 11.80
CA PRO A 151 -2.45 40.36 12.33
C PRO A 151 -3.21 39.48 13.32
N LEU A 152 -3.25 39.92 14.58
CA LEU A 152 -4.09 39.32 15.61
C LEU A 152 -5.55 39.41 15.13
N SER A 153 -6.07 38.31 14.57
CA SER A 153 -7.44 38.22 14.07
C SER A 153 -8.36 37.82 15.21
N GLU A 154 -9.45 38.57 15.37
CA GLU A 154 -10.48 38.35 16.38
C GLU A 154 -11.02 36.91 16.32
N PRO A 155 -11.38 36.30 17.46
CA PRO A 155 -11.71 34.89 17.50
C PRO A 155 -13.08 34.65 16.87
N ASN A 156 -13.07 34.00 15.72
CA ASN A 156 -14.26 33.53 15.03
C ASN A 156 -14.99 32.49 15.92
N GLU A 157 -16.23 32.79 16.34
CA GLU A 157 -17.01 32.01 17.33
C GLU A 157 -17.34 30.58 16.89
N GLY A 158 -17.12 30.23 15.62
CA GLY A 158 -17.33 28.87 15.09
C GLY A 158 -16.13 27.93 15.14
N MET A 159 -14.94 28.40 15.54
CA MET A 159 -13.76 27.55 15.68
C MET A 159 -13.78 26.84 17.03
N ILE A 160 -13.76 25.50 16.99
CA ILE A 160 -13.64 24.67 18.19
C ILE A 160 -12.33 25.06 18.87
N ARG A 161 -12.45 25.75 20.01
CA ARG A 161 -11.29 26.22 20.76
C ARG A 161 -10.55 25.01 21.34
N PRO A 162 -9.22 25.08 21.51
CA PRO A 162 -8.43 23.97 22.07
C PRO A 162 -8.96 23.47 23.43
N ASP A 163 -9.60 24.34 24.22
CA ASP A 163 -10.24 23.96 25.50
C ASP A 163 -11.48 23.05 25.30
N GLN A 164 -12.21 23.19 24.20
CA GLN A 164 -13.42 22.41 23.89
C GLN A 164 -13.09 20.96 23.46
N VAL A 165 -11.92 20.72 22.88
CA VAL A 165 -11.47 19.38 22.48
C VAL A 165 -11.19 18.50 23.71
N SER A 166 -10.67 19.10 24.80
CA SER A 166 -10.36 18.38 26.04
C SER A 166 -11.60 17.88 26.78
N ASN A 167 -12.75 18.54 26.59
CA ASN A 167 -14.01 18.18 27.24
C ASN A 167 -14.78 17.08 26.48
N ILE A 168 -14.51 16.88 25.19
CA ILE A 168 -15.17 15.85 24.36
C ILE A 168 -14.60 14.44 24.64
N LEU A 169 -13.32 14.36 25.00
CA LEU A 169 -12.62 13.10 25.34
C LEU A 169 -12.78 12.69 26.81
N LYS A 170 -13.24 13.61 27.67
CA LYS A 170 -13.62 13.28 29.04
C LYS A 170 -14.98 12.61 28.96
N ARG A 171 -15.05 11.29 29.23
CA ARG A 171 -16.34 10.67 29.58
C ARG A 171 -16.93 11.54 30.67
N ARG A 172 -18.14 12.02 30.43
CA ARG A 172 -18.98 12.62 31.47
C ARG A 172 -18.99 11.57 32.58
N GLY A 173 -18.38 11.89 33.72
CA GLY A 173 -18.57 11.06 34.90
C GLY A 173 -20.07 11.08 35.13
N ASP A 174 -20.72 9.93 34.95
CA ASP A 174 -22.03 9.73 35.52
C ASP A 174 -21.78 9.74 37.03
N GLU A 175 -21.96 10.93 37.62
CA GLU A 175 -22.34 11.06 39.01
C GLU A 175 -23.70 10.34 39.15
N ASP A 176 -23.84 9.58 40.22
CA ASP A 176 -25.06 8.92 40.73
C ASP A 176 -25.24 7.43 40.36
N ASP A 177 -24.74 6.57 41.27
CA ASP A 177 -25.54 5.56 42.01
C ASP A 177 -24.73 4.28 42.34
N PHE A 178 -23.98 4.29 43.45
CA PHE A 178 -23.76 3.09 44.27
C PHE A 178 -23.54 3.49 45.74
N ASP A 179 -24.63 3.89 46.40
CA ASP A 179 -24.77 3.74 47.86
C ASP A 179 -25.26 2.31 48.15
N ASN A 180 -24.33 1.42 48.51
CA ASN A 180 -24.37 0.42 49.60
C ASN A 180 -23.23 -0.60 49.48
#